data_AF-A0A0Q5YWV7-F1
#
_entry.id   AF-A0A0Q5YWV7-F1
#
_cell.length_a   1.000
_cell.length_b   1.000
_cell.length_c   1.000
_cell.angle_alpha   90.00
_cell.angle_beta   90.00
_cell.angle_gamma   90.00
#
_symmetry.space_group_name_H-M   'P 1'
#
loop_
_entity.id
_entity.type
_entity.pdbx_description
1 polymer ?
#
loop_
_entity_poly.entity_id
_entity_poly.type
_entity_poly.pdbx_seq_one_letter_code
_entity_poly.pdbx_strand_id
1 'polypeptide(L)'
;MRSIHRIACVATIALAAGAALAQTSGTYSTGTGYSIDVRFGGNSLTVVEPNKQSEYRSTGPGVYEFTNPTNNIRYGLKVVDAKTLEAFKPGSGQPGTKLSLVSAAPAAAGNTGTRTAAPASSGDYRKFEPIAQGYLQRAQSDPANAQAWSFCGMAAMARAHNNDGANDAPIRQAAAALKSIATDVRQSPCPEVITPEIWRTAN
;
A
#
# COMPACT_ATOMS: atom_id res chain seq x y z
N MET A 1 -24.63 -63.51 -37.73
CA MET A 1 -24.31 -62.08 -37.50
C MET A 1 -24.43 -61.79 -36.01
N ARG A 2 -23.32 -61.61 -35.29
CA ARG A 2 -23.30 -61.33 -33.84
C ARG A 2 -22.77 -59.91 -33.62
N SER A 3 -23.63 -59.00 -33.20
CA SER A 3 -23.28 -57.59 -32.96
C SER A 3 -22.62 -57.41 -31.59
N ILE A 4 -21.37 -56.95 -31.61
CA ILE A 4 -20.57 -56.60 -30.44
C ILE A 4 -20.91 -55.15 -30.05
N HIS A 5 -21.60 -54.95 -28.93
CA HIS A 5 -21.81 -53.60 -28.37
C HIS A 5 -20.61 -53.24 -27.49
N ARG A 6 -19.80 -52.27 -27.94
CA ARG A 6 -18.72 -51.65 -27.16
C ARG A 6 -19.33 -50.60 -26.23
N ILE A 7 -19.24 -50.82 -24.92
CA ILE A 7 -19.58 -49.84 -23.90
C ILE A 7 -18.38 -48.89 -23.76
N ALA A 8 -18.55 -47.64 -24.19
CA ALA A 8 -17.57 -46.58 -23.99
C ALA A 8 -17.74 -46.00 -22.58
N CYS A 9 -16.73 -46.20 -21.72
CA CYS A 9 -16.66 -45.60 -20.39
C CYS A 9 -16.17 -44.16 -20.53
N VAL A 10 -17.08 -43.19 -20.43
CA VAL A 10 -16.74 -41.76 -20.43
C VAL A 10 -16.27 -41.38 -19.03
N ALA A 11 -14.96 -41.18 -18.86
CA ALA A 11 -14.39 -40.66 -17.62
C ALA A 11 -14.57 -39.13 -17.57
N THR A 12 -15.50 -38.66 -16.76
CA THR A 12 -15.67 -37.25 -16.43
C THR A 12 -14.54 -36.80 -15.52
N ILE A 13 -13.58 -36.03 -16.05
CA ILE A 13 -12.56 -35.35 -15.25
C ILE A 13 -13.22 -34.13 -14.61
N ALA A 14 -13.50 -34.19 -13.31
CA ALA A 14 -13.92 -33.02 -12.54
C ALA A 14 -12.68 -32.13 -12.28
N LEU A 15 -12.54 -31.03 -13.02
CA LEU A 15 -11.60 -29.97 -12.65
C LEU A 15 -12.12 -29.29 -11.38
N ALA A 16 -11.51 -29.60 -10.24
CA ALA A 16 -11.64 -28.78 -9.04
C ALA A 16 -10.89 -27.46 -9.29
N ALA A 17 -11.61 -26.45 -9.77
CA ALA A 17 -11.14 -25.08 -9.77
C ALA A 17 -11.03 -24.64 -8.31
N GLY A 18 -9.85 -24.79 -7.71
CA GLY A 18 -9.55 -24.19 -6.42
C GLY A 18 -9.75 -22.68 -6.55
N ALA A 19 -10.66 -22.12 -5.77
CA ALA A 19 -10.87 -20.69 -5.71
C ALA A 19 -9.56 -20.03 -5.27
N ALA A 20 -8.84 -19.43 -6.22
CA ALA A 20 -7.69 -18.60 -5.91
C ALA A 20 -8.19 -17.45 -5.03
N LEU A 21 -7.57 -17.26 -3.85
CA LEU A 21 -7.87 -16.12 -3.01
C LEU A 21 -7.67 -14.85 -3.83
N ALA A 22 -8.64 -13.93 -3.75
CA ALA A 22 -8.56 -12.67 -4.47
C ALA A 22 -7.29 -11.91 -4.04
N GLN A 23 -6.45 -11.58 -5.00
CA GLN A 23 -5.17 -10.91 -4.79
C GLN A 23 -5.22 -9.54 -5.44
N THR A 24 -5.06 -8.49 -4.64
CA THR A 24 -5.04 -7.12 -5.12
C THR A 24 -3.67 -6.53 -4.91
N SER A 25 -2.95 -6.24 -6.00
CA SER A 25 -1.73 -5.44 -5.93
C SER A 25 -2.07 -4.01 -5.51
N GLY A 26 -1.18 -3.34 -4.79
CA GLY A 26 -1.37 -1.98 -4.34
C GLY A 26 -0.63 -1.66 -3.05
N THR A 27 -0.94 -0.50 -2.48
CA THR A 27 -0.35 -0.05 -1.21
C THR A 27 -1.17 -0.57 -0.05
N TYR A 28 -0.50 -1.21 0.90
CA TYR A 28 -1.08 -1.72 2.14
C TYR A 28 -0.47 -1.00 3.35
N SER A 29 -1.26 -0.76 4.39
CA SER A 29 -0.82 -0.03 5.58
C SER A 29 -1.33 -0.66 6.89
N THR A 30 -0.57 -0.48 7.97
CA THR A 30 -1.04 -0.76 9.34
C THR A 30 -1.99 0.31 9.89
N GLY A 31 -2.11 1.46 9.19
CA GLY A 31 -2.83 2.64 9.67
C GLY A 31 -2.04 3.48 10.70
N THR A 32 -0.86 3.02 11.12
CA THR A 32 -0.04 3.66 12.17
C THR A 32 1.30 4.20 11.64
N GLY A 33 1.42 4.37 10.31
CA GLY A 33 2.60 4.94 9.67
C GLY A 33 3.54 3.95 8.99
N TYR A 34 3.27 2.64 9.05
CA TYR A 34 3.94 1.65 8.19
C TYR A 34 3.08 1.35 6.96
N SER A 35 3.70 1.44 5.79
CA SER A 35 3.08 1.13 4.50
C SER A 35 4.06 0.42 3.57
N ILE A 36 3.53 -0.48 2.76
CA ILE A 36 4.27 -1.23 1.75
C ILE A 36 3.52 -1.24 0.42
N ASP A 37 4.24 -1.23 -0.70
CA ASP A 37 3.65 -1.53 -2.01
C ASP A 37 3.81 -3.03 -2.29
N VAL A 38 2.69 -3.70 -2.58
CA VAL A 38 2.62 -5.15 -2.81
C VAL A 38 2.22 -5.39 -4.25
N ARG A 39 2.98 -6.27 -4.92
CA ARG A 39 2.76 -6.65 -6.31
C ARG A 39 2.65 -8.15 -6.42
N PHE A 40 1.44 -8.65 -6.67
CA PHE A 40 1.23 -10.06 -6.96
C PHE A 40 1.67 -10.40 -8.38
N GLY A 41 2.34 -11.54 -8.55
CA GLY A 41 2.81 -12.01 -9.84
C GLY A 41 2.92 -13.54 -9.85
N GLY A 42 1.93 -14.22 -10.43
CA GLY A 42 1.91 -15.68 -10.50
C GLY A 42 2.08 -16.33 -9.11
N ASN A 43 3.24 -16.96 -8.89
CA ASN A 43 3.57 -17.67 -7.66
C ASN A 43 4.45 -16.87 -6.68
N SER A 44 4.62 -15.57 -6.89
CA SER A 44 5.31 -14.67 -5.97
C SER A 44 4.49 -13.42 -5.68
N LEU A 45 4.89 -12.72 -4.62
CA LEU A 45 4.57 -11.32 -4.45
C LEU A 45 5.87 -10.55 -4.18
N THR A 46 5.95 -9.33 -4.69
CA THR A 46 7.05 -8.42 -4.39
C THR A 46 6.56 -7.36 -3.43
N VAL A 47 7.27 -7.22 -2.32
CA VAL A 47 7.13 -6.09 -1.39
C VAL A 47 8.15 -5.04 -1.76
N VAL A 48 7.69 -3.81 -1.94
CA VAL A 48 8.50 -2.64 -2.24
C VAL A 48 8.42 -1.68 -1.05
N GLU A 49 9.59 -1.42 -0.47
CA GLU A 49 9.85 -0.45 0.58
C GLU A 49 10.80 0.64 0.02
N PRO A 50 10.90 1.84 0.64
CA PRO A 50 11.60 2.98 0.03
C PRO A 50 13.03 2.70 -0.48
N ASN A 51 13.76 1.83 0.23
CA ASN A 51 15.16 1.50 -0.07
C ASN A 51 15.37 0.00 -0.38
N LYS A 52 14.30 -0.79 -0.50
CA LYS A 52 14.40 -2.24 -0.59
C LYS A 52 13.25 -2.84 -1.37
N GLN A 53 13.56 -3.86 -2.17
CA GLN A 53 12.56 -4.76 -2.72
C GLN A 53 12.82 -6.17 -2.20
N SER A 54 11.78 -6.84 -1.76
CA SER A 54 11.85 -8.20 -1.24
C SER A 54 10.85 -9.07 -2.00
N GLU A 55 11.35 -10.10 -2.67
CA GLU A 55 10.50 -11.07 -3.34
C GLU A 55 10.11 -12.18 -2.37
N TYR A 56 8.81 -12.35 -2.15
CA TYR A 56 8.26 -13.43 -1.35
C TYR A 56 7.78 -14.54 -2.28
N ARG A 57 8.15 -15.78 -1.97
CA ARG A 57 7.77 -16.98 -2.73
C ARG A 57 6.56 -17.64 -2.09
N SER A 58 5.62 -18.10 -2.92
CA SER A 58 4.47 -18.87 -2.42
C SER A 58 4.93 -20.16 -1.73
N THR A 59 4.47 -20.38 -0.51
CA THR A 59 4.67 -21.62 0.26
C THR A 59 3.37 -22.38 0.49
N GLY A 60 2.24 -21.81 0.07
CA GLY A 60 0.91 -22.41 0.16
C GLY A 60 -0.18 -21.47 -0.35
N PRO A 61 -1.45 -21.89 -0.33
CA PRO A 61 -2.57 -21.07 -0.78
C PRO A 61 -2.60 -19.71 -0.06
N GLY A 62 -2.27 -18.64 -0.79
CA GLY A 62 -2.25 -17.28 -0.27
C GLY A 62 -1.13 -17.00 0.76
N VAL A 63 -0.17 -17.89 0.95
CA VAL A 63 0.94 -17.69 1.89
C VAL A 63 2.24 -17.52 1.12
N TYR A 64 2.97 -16.46 1.45
CA TYR A 64 4.21 -16.09 0.79
C TYR A 64 5.29 -15.82 1.83
N GLU A 65 6.51 -16.29 1.60
CA GLU A 65 7.62 -16.14 2.53
C GLU A 65 8.88 -15.57 1.86
N PHE A 66 9.62 -14.79 2.64
CA PHE A 66 10.90 -14.20 2.27
C PHE A 66 11.90 -14.40 3.41
N THR A 67 13.12 -14.84 3.08
CA THR A 67 14.24 -14.87 4.04
C THR A 67 15.15 -13.69 3.78
N ASN A 68 15.32 -12.82 4.78
CA ASN A 68 16.25 -11.71 4.67
C ASN A 68 17.70 -12.23 4.68
N PRO A 69 18.48 -12.04 3.61
CA PRO A 69 19.84 -12.58 3.50
C PRO A 69 20.82 -11.93 4.49
N THR A 70 20.51 -10.74 5.01
CA THR A 70 21.40 -10.02 5.93
C THR A 70 21.39 -10.63 7.33
N ASN A 71 20.23 -11.10 7.81
CA ASN A 71 20.06 -11.56 9.20
C ASN A 71 19.43 -12.96 9.31
N ASN A 72 19.18 -13.63 8.18
CA ASN A 72 18.54 -14.95 8.09
C ASN A 72 17.16 -15.03 8.76
N ILE A 73 16.48 -13.91 8.94
CA ILE A 73 15.11 -13.89 9.49
C ILE A 73 14.11 -14.15 8.36
N ARG A 74 13.21 -15.10 8.57
CA ARG A 74 12.05 -15.35 7.71
C ARG A 74 10.89 -14.42 8.06
N TYR A 75 10.27 -13.88 7.03
CA TYR A 75 9.07 -13.07 7.09
C TYR A 75 8.01 -13.71 6.20
N GLY A 76 6.75 -13.65 6.64
CA GLY A 76 5.60 -14.20 5.94
C GLY A 76 4.55 -13.14 5.68
N LEU A 77 3.87 -13.26 4.55
CA LEU A 77 2.66 -12.53 4.19
C LEU A 77 1.57 -13.52 3.83
N LYS A 78 0.43 -13.41 4.50
CA LYS A 78 -0.76 -14.22 4.24
C LYS A 78 -1.87 -13.34 3.69
N VAL A 79 -2.46 -13.75 2.57
CA VAL A 79 -3.69 -13.18 2.02
C VAL A 79 -4.84 -13.62 2.92
N VAL A 80 -5.48 -12.66 3.60
CA VAL A 80 -6.67 -12.89 4.42
C VAL A 80 -7.92 -12.75 3.57
N ASP A 81 -7.97 -11.68 2.78
CA ASP A 81 -9.02 -11.38 1.80
C ASP A 81 -8.47 -10.44 0.70
N ALA A 82 -9.34 -10.01 -0.22
CA ALA A 82 -8.98 -9.17 -1.36
C ALA A 82 -8.29 -7.84 -1.00
N LYS A 83 -8.46 -7.34 0.23
CA LYS A 83 -7.97 -6.03 0.69
C LYS A 83 -7.18 -6.13 1.99
N THR A 84 -6.92 -7.33 2.49
CA THR A 84 -6.26 -7.55 3.77
C THR A 84 -5.13 -8.57 3.64
N LEU A 85 -3.94 -8.16 4.08
CA LEU A 85 -2.80 -9.05 4.30
C LEU A 85 -2.50 -9.14 5.79
N GLU A 86 -1.91 -10.25 6.19
CA GLU A 86 -1.33 -10.45 7.52
C GLU A 86 0.17 -10.70 7.39
N ALA A 87 0.98 -9.81 7.96
CA ALA A 87 2.42 -9.97 8.06
C ALA A 87 2.77 -10.74 9.34
N PHE A 88 3.61 -11.77 9.24
CA PHE A 88 3.97 -12.61 10.39
C PHE A 88 5.41 -13.09 10.30
N LYS A 89 5.93 -13.62 11.41
CA LYS A 89 7.24 -14.31 11.46
C LYS A 89 7.00 -15.81 11.65
N PRO A 90 7.29 -16.67 10.65
CA PRO A 90 7.09 -18.11 10.76
C PRO A 90 7.78 -18.70 12.00
N GLY A 91 7.04 -19.48 12.78
CA GLY A 91 7.54 -20.13 13.99
C GLY A 91 7.72 -19.22 15.22
N SER A 92 7.31 -17.96 15.16
CA SER A 92 7.45 -17.03 16.31
C SER A 92 6.41 -17.23 17.42
N GLY A 93 5.27 -17.85 17.11
CA GLY A 93 4.12 -17.94 18.03
C GLY A 93 3.41 -16.61 18.31
N GLN A 94 3.90 -15.50 17.72
CA GLN A 94 3.30 -14.17 17.86
C GLN A 94 2.15 -13.98 16.87
N PRO A 95 1.11 -13.22 17.22
CA PRO A 95 0.06 -12.86 16.28
C PRO A 95 0.63 -12.05 15.12
N GLY A 96 0.07 -12.23 13.93
CA GLY A 96 0.42 -11.44 12.75
C GLY A 96 -0.12 -10.01 12.83
N THR A 97 0.53 -9.10 12.11
CA THR A 97 0.11 -7.71 11.96
C THR A 97 -0.75 -7.56 10.71
N LYS A 98 -1.95 -7.03 10.86
CA LYS A 98 -2.85 -6.76 9.73
C LYS A 98 -2.41 -5.54 8.94
N LEU A 99 -2.53 -5.65 7.62
CA LEU A 99 -2.24 -4.62 6.64
C LEU A 99 -3.47 -4.46 5.75
N SER A 100 -4.04 -3.27 5.70
CA SER A 100 -5.23 -2.97 4.90
C SER A 100 -4.84 -2.24 3.61
N LEU A 101 -5.48 -2.60 2.50
CA LEU A 101 -5.28 -1.94 1.22
C LEU A 101 -5.77 -0.49 1.29
N VAL A 102 -4.87 0.46 1.07
CA VAL A 102 -5.17 1.91 1.05
C VAL A 102 -5.23 2.47 -0.38
N SER A 103 -4.61 1.80 -1.34
CA SER A 103 -4.70 2.16 -2.76
C SER A 103 -4.48 0.92 -3.61
N ALA A 104 -5.44 0.59 -4.49
CA ALA A 104 -5.28 -0.51 -5.44
C ALA A 104 -4.39 -0.07 -6.61
N ALA A 105 -3.46 -0.92 -7.02
CA ALA A 105 -2.75 -0.72 -8.27
C ALA A 105 -3.77 -0.87 -9.43
N PRO A 106 -3.73 -0.01 -10.46
CA PRO A 106 -4.58 -0.19 -11.63
C PRO A 106 -4.36 -1.59 -12.21
N ALA A 107 -5.46 -2.28 -12.51
CA ALA A 107 -5.43 -3.63 -13.06
C ALA A 107 -4.63 -3.60 -14.38
N ALA A 108 -3.40 -4.11 -14.34
CA ALA A 108 -2.59 -4.24 -15.53
C ALA A 108 -3.22 -5.32 -16.41
N ALA A 109 -3.79 -4.92 -17.54
CA ALA A 109 -4.07 -5.84 -18.62
C ALA A 109 -2.74 -6.46 -19.08
N GLY A 110 -2.56 -7.76 -18.86
CA GLY A 110 -1.51 -8.56 -19.51
C GLY A 110 -0.08 -8.31 -19.02
N ASN A 111 0.52 -9.37 -18.47
CA ASN A 111 1.94 -9.47 -18.13
C ASN A 111 2.84 -9.23 -19.35
N THR A 112 3.81 -8.31 -19.24
CA THR A 112 5.23 -8.37 -19.69
C THR A 112 5.75 -6.94 -19.77
N GLY A 113 6.20 -6.39 -18.64
CA GLY A 113 6.81 -5.08 -18.62
C GLY A 113 7.29 -4.77 -17.23
N THR A 114 8.60 -4.84 -17.03
CA THR A 114 9.30 -4.25 -15.89
C THR A 114 8.82 -2.81 -15.71
N ARG A 115 7.84 -2.59 -14.83
CA ARG A 115 7.55 -1.28 -14.29
C ARG A 115 8.19 -1.23 -12.92
N THR A 116 9.40 -0.69 -12.91
CA THR A 116 10.17 -0.32 -11.72
C THR A 116 9.24 0.33 -10.72
N ALA A 117 9.31 -0.08 -9.44
CA ALA A 117 8.83 0.80 -8.38
C ALA A 117 9.34 2.20 -8.64
N ALA A 118 8.44 3.19 -8.72
CA ALA A 118 8.89 4.57 -8.66
C ALA A 118 9.74 4.65 -7.39
N PRO A 119 11.03 5.00 -7.49
CA PRO A 119 11.89 4.95 -6.32
C PRO A 119 11.36 5.94 -5.27
N ALA A 120 12.01 6.04 -4.11
CA ALA A 120 12.00 7.23 -3.24
C ALA A 120 12.57 8.50 -3.96
N SER A 121 12.36 8.57 -5.27
CA SER A 121 12.85 9.51 -6.26
C SER A 121 11.76 9.79 -7.31
N SER A 122 10.49 9.43 -7.04
CA SER A 122 9.37 10.02 -7.77
C SER A 122 9.48 11.55 -7.69
N GLY A 123 9.04 12.24 -8.75
CA GLY A 123 9.07 13.70 -8.77
C GLY A 123 8.37 14.30 -7.55
N ASP A 124 7.30 13.67 -7.11
CA ASP A 124 6.54 14.08 -5.93
C ASP A 124 7.27 13.82 -4.61
N TYR A 125 7.95 12.68 -4.43
CA TYR A 125 8.75 12.47 -3.22
C TYR A 125 9.86 13.50 -3.10
N ARG A 126 10.64 13.72 -4.18
CA ARG A 126 11.71 14.75 -4.19
C ARG A 126 11.19 16.17 -3.96
N LYS A 127 9.95 16.44 -4.36
CA LYS A 127 9.32 17.75 -4.22
C LYS A 127 8.78 17.99 -2.81
N PHE A 128 8.06 17.02 -2.25
CA PHE A 128 7.25 17.23 -1.05
C PHE A 128 7.91 16.76 0.25
N GLU A 129 8.87 15.83 0.19
CA GLU A 129 9.64 15.41 1.37
C GLU A 129 10.38 16.57 2.06
N PRO A 130 11.14 17.44 1.36
CA PRO A 130 11.81 18.57 2.02
C PRO A 130 10.81 19.60 2.57
N ILE A 131 9.64 19.75 1.92
CA ILE A 131 8.56 20.62 2.41
C ILE A 131 8.01 20.07 3.73
N ALA A 132 7.80 18.75 3.81
CA ALA A 132 7.35 18.10 5.03
C ALA A 132 8.34 18.27 6.18
N GLN A 133 9.63 18.06 5.93
CA GLN A 133 10.68 18.29 6.92
C GLN A 133 10.69 19.75 7.40
N GLY A 134 10.53 20.72 6.50
CA GLY A 134 10.44 22.14 6.85
C GLY A 134 9.26 22.44 7.79
N TYR A 135 8.10 21.82 7.58
CA TYR A 135 6.97 21.95 8.48
C TYR A 135 7.22 21.33 9.85
N LEU A 136 7.83 20.14 9.91
CA LEU A 136 8.17 19.51 11.18
C LEU A 136 9.20 20.32 11.98
N GLN A 137 10.15 20.99 11.31
CA GLN A 137 11.07 21.92 11.95
C GLN A 137 10.35 23.15 12.51
N ARG A 138 9.40 23.73 11.75
CA ARG A 138 8.57 24.84 12.24
C ARG A 138 7.72 24.43 13.43
N ALA A 139 7.22 23.20 13.47
CA ALA A 139 6.48 22.70 14.62
C ALA A 139 7.32 22.70 15.91
N GLN A 140 8.66 22.59 15.80
CA GLN A 140 9.58 22.64 16.93
C GLN A 140 9.96 24.07 17.32
N SER A 141 10.11 24.98 16.35
CA SER A 141 10.57 26.35 16.58
C SER A 141 9.44 27.37 16.79
N ASP A 142 8.20 27.03 16.44
CA ASP A 142 7.00 27.84 16.61
C ASP A 142 5.93 27.07 17.39
N PRO A 143 6.04 27.01 18.74
CA PRO A 143 5.13 26.26 19.58
C PRO A 143 3.69 26.79 19.54
N ALA A 144 3.50 28.08 19.22
CA ALA A 144 2.17 28.68 19.12
C ALA A 144 1.35 28.09 17.96
N ASN A 145 2.03 27.64 16.90
CA ASN A 145 1.40 27.04 15.72
C ASN A 145 1.83 25.58 15.49
N ALA A 146 2.43 24.94 16.49
CA ALA A 146 3.03 23.60 16.34
C ALA A 146 2.06 22.56 15.81
N GLN A 147 0.78 22.62 16.22
CA GLN A 147 -0.25 21.70 15.75
C GLN A 147 -0.58 21.92 14.27
N ALA A 148 -0.68 23.18 13.83
CA ALA A 148 -0.91 23.51 12.42
C ALA A 148 0.28 23.07 11.56
N TRP A 149 1.50 23.35 12.00
CA TRP A 149 2.72 22.90 11.32
C TRP A 149 2.81 21.37 11.25
N SER A 150 2.42 20.66 12.31
CA SER A 150 2.39 19.20 12.31
C SER A 150 1.43 18.65 11.25
N PHE A 151 0.23 19.21 11.13
CA PHE A 151 -0.74 18.78 10.10
C PHE A 151 -0.28 19.14 8.68
N CYS A 152 0.37 20.28 8.48
CA CYS A 152 0.98 20.62 7.20
C CYS A 152 2.12 19.66 6.82
N GLY A 153 2.94 19.24 7.79
CA GLY A 153 3.96 18.22 7.61
C GLY A 153 3.35 16.86 7.22
N MET A 154 2.27 16.45 7.88
CA MET A 154 1.53 15.23 7.52
C MET A 154 0.97 15.28 6.09
N ALA A 155 0.36 16.40 5.69
CA ALA A 155 -0.17 16.59 4.35
C ALA A 155 0.94 16.55 3.29
N ALA A 156 2.12 17.10 3.60
CA ALA A 156 3.28 17.10 2.70
C ALA A 156 3.88 15.70 2.56
N MET A 157 3.97 14.94 3.65
CA MET A 157 4.37 13.53 3.57
C MET A 157 3.37 12.70 2.78
N ALA A 158 2.07 12.94 2.95
CA ALA A 158 1.05 12.27 2.15
C ALA A 158 1.24 12.54 0.65
N ARG A 159 1.54 13.79 0.25
CA ARG A 159 1.92 14.11 -1.13
C ARG A 159 3.18 13.36 -1.57
N ALA A 160 4.22 13.34 -0.75
CA ALA A 160 5.49 12.69 -1.07
C ALA A 160 5.33 11.18 -1.31
N HIS A 161 4.37 10.55 -0.61
CA HIS A 161 4.09 9.11 -0.71
C HIS A 161 2.93 8.76 -1.66
N ASN A 162 2.20 9.75 -2.17
CA ASN A 162 1.17 9.56 -3.17
C ASN A 162 1.81 9.51 -4.55
N ASN A 163 1.87 8.31 -5.14
CA ASN A 163 2.24 8.17 -6.55
C ASN A 163 1.12 8.79 -7.43
N ASP A 164 1.49 9.74 -8.28
CA ASP A 164 0.66 10.33 -9.34
C ASP A 164 -0.66 11.00 -8.87
N GLY A 165 -0.74 11.47 -7.62
CA GLY A 165 -1.92 12.17 -7.10
C GLY A 165 -3.17 11.29 -6.92
N ALA A 166 -3.02 9.97 -6.89
CA ALA A 166 -4.13 9.02 -6.91
C ALA A 166 -4.98 8.97 -5.60
N ASN A 167 -4.50 9.52 -4.48
CA ASN A 167 -5.24 9.46 -3.20
C ASN A 167 -5.06 10.71 -2.31
N ASP A 168 -5.89 11.73 -2.51
CA ASP A 168 -5.87 12.94 -1.67
C ASP A 168 -6.54 12.76 -0.29
N ALA A 169 -7.04 11.57 0.07
CA ALA A 169 -7.79 11.39 1.32
C ALA A 169 -7.00 11.77 2.59
N PRO A 170 -5.71 11.40 2.74
CA PRO A 170 -4.92 11.84 3.90
C PRO A 170 -4.69 13.35 3.92
N ILE A 171 -4.58 13.98 2.74
CA ILE A 171 -4.42 15.44 2.59
C ILE A 171 -5.72 16.14 3.00
N ARG A 172 -6.88 15.59 2.62
CA ARG A 172 -8.21 16.08 3.03
C ARG A 172 -8.43 15.95 4.53
N GLN A 173 -7.99 14.85 5.14
CA GLN A 173 -8.06 14.67 6.59
C GLN A 173 -7.21 15.70 7.34
N ALA A 174 -5.99 15.96 6.87
CA ALA A 174 -5.15 17.01 7.43
C ALA A 174 -5.78 18.40 7.24
N ALA A 175 -6.39 18.67 6.08
CA ALA A 175 -7.10 19.92 5.82
C ALA A 175 -8.32 20.12 6.74
N ALA A 176 -9.11 19.08 6.99
CA ALA A 176 -10.24 19.15 7.92
C ALA A 176 -9.77 19.41 9.37
N ALA A 177 -8.71 18.72 9.81
CA ALA A 177 -8.10 18.96 11.11
C ALA A 177 -7.58 20.41 11.24
N LEU A 178 -6.91 20.92 10.19
CA LEU A 178 -6.45 22.31 10.14
C LEU A 178 -7.60 23.31 10.24
N LYS A 179 -8.72 23.10 9.54
CA LYS A 179 -9.90 23.97 9.65
C LYS A 179 -10.47 24.02 11.07
N SER A 180 -10.38 22.92 11.81
CA SER A 180 -10.89 22.88 13.19
C SER A 180 -10.07 23.70 14.19
N ILE A 181 -8.81 24.04 13.84
CA ILE A 181 -7.89 24.78 14.70
C ILE A 181 -7.47 26.14 14.12
N ALA A 182 -7.74 26.39 12.85
CA ALA A 182 -7.34 27.61 12.16
C ALA A 182 -8.19 28.80 12.62
N THR A 183 -7.51 29.90 12.92
CA THR A 183 -8.15 31.21 13.19
C THR A 183 -8.58 31.92 11.91
N ASP A 184 -7.89 31.67 10.79
CA ASP A 184 -8.28 32.08 9.44
C ASP A 184 -8.58 30.86 8.58
N VAL A 185 -9.87 30.65 8.28
CA VAL A 185 -10.33 29.53 7.45
C VAL A 185 -10.36 29.85 5.95
N ARG A 186 -10.00 31.08 5.54
CA ARG A 186 -10.08 31.49 4.12
C ARG A 186 -9.00 30.84 3.27
N GLN A 187 -7.88 30.47 3.87
CA GLN A 187 -6.75 29.87 3.18
C GLN A 187 -6.06 28.82 4.07
N SER A 188 -5.48 27.82 3.42
CA SER A 188 -4.63 26.84 4.11
C SER A 188 -3.36 27.51 4.62
N PRO A 189 -2.86 27.15 5.82
CA PRO A 189 -1.53 27.57 6.29
C PRO A 189 -0.37 26.94 5.50
N CYS A 190 -0.66 25.97 4.61
CA CYS A 190 0.30 25.32 3.73
C CYS A 190 -0.28 25.15 2.30
N PRO A 191 -0.43 26.25 1.54
CA PRO A 191 -1.10 26.25 0.23
C PRO A 191 -0.34 25.47 -0.85
N GLU A 192 0.98 25.31 -0.69
CA GLU A 192 1.83 24.52 -1.59
C GLU A 192 1.59 23.00 -1.45
N VAL A 193 0.98 22.58 -0.35
CA VAL A 193 0.66 21.18 -0.03
C VAL A 193 -0.84 20.92 -0.19
N ILE A 194 -1.66 21.77 0.42
CA ILE A 194 -3.12 21.70 0.43
C ILE A 194 -3.62 22.78 -0.51
N THR A 195 -3.96 22.37 -1.74
CA THR A 195 -4.45 23.29 -2.76
C THR A 195 -5.77 23.96 -2.34
N PRO A 196 -6.11 25.12 -2.90
CA PRO A 196 -7.39 25.78 -2.62
C PRO A 196 -8.61 24.88 -2.84
N GLU A 197 -8.52 23.95 -3.80
CA GLU A 197 -9.57 22.96 -4.07
C GLU A 197 -9.78 22.00 -2.90
N ILE A 198 -8.70 21.37 -2.43
CA ILE A 198 -8.74 20.45 -1.29
C ILE A 198 -9.16 21.21 -0.04
N TRP A 199 -8.62 22.41 0.17
CA TRP A 199 -8.97 23.25 1.31
C TRP A 199 -10.47 23.55 1.33
N ARG A 200 -11.05 24.02 0.23
CA ARG A 200 -12.47 24.37 0.14
C ARG A 200 -13.40 23.20 0.41
N THR A 201 -13.01 21.99 0.00
CA THR A 201 -13.86 20.79 0.04
C THR A 201 -13.59 19.87 1.24
N ALA A 202 -12.57 20.14 2.05
CA ALA A 202 -12.31 19.42 3.29
C ALA A 202 -13.28 19.86 4.39
N ASN A 203 -14.08 18.93 4.89
CA ASN A 203 -15.08 19.15 5.95
C ASN A 203 -14.91 18.09 7.04
#